data_AF-A0A6P4F6S7-F1
#
_entry.id   AF-A0A6P4F6S7-F1
#
_cell.length_a   1.000
_cell.length_b   1.000
_cell.length_c   1.000
_cell.angle_alpha   90.00
_cell.angle_beta   90.00
_cell.angle_gamma   90.00
#
_symmetry.space_group_name_H-M   'P 1'
#
loop_
_entity.id
_entity.type
_entity.pdbx_description
1 polymer ?
#
loop_
_entity_poly.entity_id
_entity_poly.type
_entity_poly.pdbx_seq_one_letter_code
_entity_poly.pdbx_strand_id
1 'polypeptide(L)'
;MLKNILIRSRQLLYPVARPFGRSSNQGHAVTESPEAVTAPLATKSPLILAQDYTEYSPVSRSTARQAWIENTDEVAERKIGLIELHPDVFAAQPRVDIIQENVEWQRKYRYVSMAHTKTRAEVRGGGRKPWPQKGGGRARHGSLRSPMLKGGGVVHGPRSPTTHFYMLPFYKRVLGLTSTLSVKLAQDDLHIIDNVDIPTGDAQFLKDLIAERNWGPSVLIVDEDHMFPANICQASDDLGYVNLMPSFSLNVYSMLKHDTLVLTVAAVKHLEQRLLYQLHRNDAASKGGKFKLDQV
;
A
#
# COMPACT_ATOMS: atom_id res chain seq x y z
N MET A 1 -62.50 -20.10 1.18
CA MET A 1 -63.74 -20.22 0.38
C MET A 1 -63.46 -19.68 -1.01
N LEU A 2 -63.85 -20.43 -2.06
CA LEU A 2 -64.01 -20.05 -3.48
C LEU A 2 -62.71 -19.70 -4.25
N LYS A 3 -62.07 -20.57 -5.06
CA LYS A 3 -62.46 -21.34 -6.27
C LYS A 3 -62.94 -20.51 -7.47
N ASN A 4 -62.24 -20.74 -8.61
CA ASN A 4 -62.66 -20.78 -10.03
C ASN A 4 -61.57 -20.09 -10.89
N ILE A 5 -60.69 -20.76 -11.65
CA ILE A 5 -60.83 -21.79 -12.70
C ILE A 5 -61.85 -21.41 -13.78
N LEU A 6 -61.36 -21.30 -15.03
CA LEU A 6 -61.90 -21.85 -16.30
C LEU A 6 -61.65 -20.86 -17.48
N ILE A 7 -60.74 -21.19 -18.40
CA ILE A 7 -60.95 -21.87 -19.71
C ILE A 7 -61.22 -20.86 -20.85
N ARG A 8 -60.28 -20.67 -21.80
CA ARG A 8 -60.03 -21.44 -23.06
C ARG A 8 -61.15 -21.26 -24.10
N SER A 9 -60.83 -20.66 -25.25
CA SER A 9 -61.46 -21.03 -26.53
C SER A 9 -60.55 -20.70 -27.72
N ARG A 10 -60.43 -21.71 -28.59
CA ARG A 10 -59.78 -21.73 -29.91
C ARG A 10 -60.75 -21.22 -30.98
N GLN A 11 -60.23 -20.73 -32.12
CA GLN A 11 -60.60 -21.05 -33.53
C GLN A 11 -60.07 -19.91 -34.43
N LEU A 12 -59.06 -20.14 -35.29
CA LEU A 12 -59.11 -20.69 -36.66
C LEU A 12 -59.88 -19.83 -37.67
N LEU A 13 -59.16 -19.17 -38.59
CA LEU A 13 -59.57 -18.94 -39.99
C LEU A 13 -58.33 -18.84 -40.91
N TYR A 14 -58.31 -19.68 -41.96
CA TYR A 14 -57.36 -19.74 -43.09
C TYR A 14 -57.93 -18.93 -44.31
N PRO A 15 -57.53 -19.14 -45.58
CA PRO A 15 -56.29 -18.77 -46.31
C PRO A 15 -56.58 -18.02 -47.64
N VAL A 16 -55.60 -17.39 -48.32
CA VAL A 16 -55.66 -17.09 -49.78
C VAL A 16 -54.27 -17.19 -50.42
N ALA A 17 -54.22 -17.71 -51.64
CA ALA A 17 -53.04 -18.26 -52.34
C ALA A 17 -52.53 -17.42 -53.54
N ARG A 18 -51.20 -17.51 -53.79
CA ARG A 18 -50.43 -17.62 -55.08
C ARG A 18 -50.52 -16.48 -56.14
N PRO A 19 -49.53 -16.29 -57.07
CA PRO A 19 -48.75 -17.33 -57.76
C PRO A 19 -47.25 -17.11 -58.14
N PHE A 20 -46.61 -18.27 -58.38
CA PHE A 20 -45.54 -18.68 -59.33
C PHE A 20 -44.58 -17.72 -60.05
N GLY A 21 -43.30 -18.12 -60.05
CA GLY A 21 -42.30 -17.87 -61.10
C GLY A 21 -41.08 -18.80 -60.97
N ARG A 22 -40.68 -19.48 -62.06
CA ARG A 22 -39.75 -20.65 -62.17
C ARG A 22 -38.24 -20.32 -62.19
N SER A 23 -37.43 -21.32 -61.80
CA SER A 23 -36.29 -21.95 -62.55
C SER A 23 -35.17 -22.38 -61.57
N SER A 24 -35.03 -23.67 -61.26
CA SER A 24 -34.13 -24.67 -61.88
C SER A 24 -32.63 -24.39 -61.74
N ASN A 25 -31.96 -25.06 -60.79
CA ASN A 25 -31.03 -26.17 -61.06
C ASN A 25 -30.09 -26.44 -59.87
N GLN A 26 -30.08 -27.70 -59.45
CA GLN A 26 -28.94 -28.55 -59.06
C GLN A 26 -27.74 -27.95 -58.30
N GLY A 27 -27.51 -28.50 -57.10
CA GLY A 27 -26.23 -29.09 -56.71
C GLY A 27 -25.08 -28.16 -56.36
N HIS A 28 -24.79 -28.01 -55.07
CA HIS A 28 -23.57 -28.53 -54.44
C HIS A 28 -23.59 -28.18 -52.94
N ALA A 29 -23.52 -29.20 -52.10
CA ALA A 29 -23.20 -29.04 -50.69
C ALA A 29 -21.72 -28.65 -50.59
N VAL A 30 -21.45 -27.45 -50.08
CA VAL A 30 -20.13 -27.05 -49.58
C VAL A 30 -20.33 -26.63 -48.14
N THR A 31 -19.86 -27.48 -47.24
CA THR A 31 -19.53 -27.16 -45.86
C THR A 31 -18.49 -26.04 -45.87
N GLU A 32 -18.93 -24.81 -45.63
CA GLU A 32 -18.05 -23.72 -45.23
C GLU A 32 -17.98 -23.73 -43.70
N SER A 33 -16.91 -24.34 -43.18
CA SER A 33 -16.40 -24.06 -41.85
C SER A 33 -16.02 -22.57 -41.77
N PRO A 34 -16.50 -21.80 -40.79
CA PRO A 34 -15.99 -20.47 -40.58
C PRO A 34 -14.58 -20.60 -40.00
N GLU A 35 -13.57 -20.42 -40.85
CA GLU A 35 -12.22 -20.12 -40.38
C GLU A 35 -12.30 -18.87 -39.51
N ALA A 36 -12.10 -19.07 -38.22
CA ALA A 36 -11.90 -17.99 -37.28
C ALA A 36 -10.65 -17.22 -37.72
N VAL A 37 -10.87 -16.07 -38.37
CA VAL A 37 -9.84 -15.05 -38.59
C VAL A 37 -9.41 -14.58 -37.21
N THR A 38 -8.44 -15.28 -36.65
CA THR A 38 -7.75 -14.91 -35.42
C THR A 38 -6.92 -13.71 -35.83
N ALA A 39 -7.45 -12.51 -35.59
CA ALA A 39 -6.69 -11.28 -35.76
C ALA A 39 -5.36 -11.46 -35.01
N PRO A 40 -4.20 -11.23 -35.66
CA PRO A 40 -2.93 -11.36 -34.98
C PRO A 40 -2.95 -10.35 -33.83
N LEU A 41 -2.85 -10.85 -32.59
CA LEU A 41 -2.59 -10.05 -31.40
C LEU A 41 -1.45 -9.12 -31.77
N ALA A 42 -1.75 -7.82 -31.92
CA ALA A 42 -0.75 -6.83 -32.28
C ALA A 42 0.38 -6.93 -31.26
N THR A 43 1.52 -7.48 -31.68
CA THR A 43 2.70 -7.64 -30.85
C THR A 43 3.26 -6.26 -30.60
N LYS A 44 2.77 -5.59 -29.54
CA LYS A 44 3.37 -4.37 -29.02
C LYS A 44 4.87 -4.62 -28.88
N SER A 45 5.68 -3.77 -29.48
CA SER A 45 7.15 -3.85 -29.39
C SER A 45 7.56 -3.88 -27.92
N PRO A 46 8.61 -4.64 -27.55
CA PRO A 46 9.04 -4.71 -26.16
C PRO A 46 9.40 -3.31 -25.66
N LEU A 47 8.85 -2.92 -24.49
CA LEU A 47 9.09 -1.61 -23.90
C LEU A 47 10.48 -1.59 -23.25
N ILE A 48 11.50 -1.16 -24.00
CA ILE A 48 12.84 -0.90 -23.43
C ILE A 48 12.90 0.56 -23.03
N LEU A 49 12.78 0.84 -21.73
CA LEU A 49 12.85 2.19 -21.18
C LEU A 49 14.27 2.46 -20.69
N ALA A 50 15.14 2.88 -21.62
CA ALA A 50 16.39 3.52 -21.26
C ALA A 50 16.08 4.87 -20.61
N GLN A 51 16.63 5.12 -19.42
CA GLN A 51 16.42 6.38 -18.73
C GLN A 51 17.63 7.31 -18.94
N ASP A 52 17.37 8.46 -19.56
CA ASP A 52 18.38 9.50 -19.72
C ASP A 52 18.54 10.29 -18.41
N TYR A 53 19.54 9.93 -17.60
CA TYR A 53 19.88 10.59 -16.34
C TYR A 53 20.60 11.95 -16.53
N THR A 54 20.06 12.81 -17.38
CA THR A 54 20.72 14.07 -17.79
C THR A 54 20.94 15.05 -16.65
N GLU A 55 20.04 15.08 -15.65
CA GLU A 55 20.13 16.00 -14.52
C GLU A 55 21.03 15.49 -13.38
N TYR A 56 21.00 14.18 -13.11
CA TYR A 56 21.73 13.56 -11.99
C TYR A 56 22.44 12.30 -12.46
N SER A 57 23.73 12.43 -12.76
CA SER A 57 24.57 11.28 -13.06
C SER A 57 24.85 10.48 -11.78
N PRO A 58 24.83 9.13 -11.83
CA PRO A 58 25.02 8.30 -10.66
C PRO A 58 26.37 8.59 -10.00
N VAL A 59 26.34 8.90 -8.70
CA VAL A 59 27.57 9.13 -7.91
C VAL A 59 28.29 7.81 -7.68
N SER A 60 27.51 6.74 -7.49
CA SER A 60 28.03 5.39 -7.38
C SER A 60 28.60 4.91 -8.71
N ARG A 61 29.77 4.25 -8.66
CA ARG A 61 30.30 3.50 -9.81
C ARG A 61 29.50 2.22 -10.11
N SER A 62 28.43 1.97 -9.36
CA SER A 62 27.53 0.84 -9.62
C SER A 62 26.84 1.03 -10.96
N THR A 63 26.76 -0.05 -11.72
CA THR A 63 25.94 -0.11 -12.93
C THR A 63 24.47 0.09 -12.58
N ALA A 64 23.71 0.71 -13.49
CA ALA A 64 22.25 0.77 -13.41
C ALA A 64 21.69 -0.65 -13.30
N ARG A 65 20.63 -0.82 -12.49
CA ARG A 65 19.93 -2.10 -12.36
C ARG A 65 18.83 -2.16 -13.39
N GLN A 66 18.54 -3.36 -13.86
CA GLN A 66 17.45 -3.59 -14.81
C GLN A 66 16.37 -4.40 -14.11
N ALA A 67 15.11 -4.04 -14.38
CA ALA A 67 13.95 -4.74 -13.86
C ALA A 67 12.95 -4.99 -15.00
N TRP A 68 12.21 -6.09 -14.88
CA TRP A 68 11.17 -6.45 -15.85
C TRP A 68 9.93 -5.58 -15.67
N ILE A 69 9.29 -5.22 -16.77
CA ILE A 69 7.96 -4.61 -16.79
C ILE A 69 6.95 -5.73 -17.05
N GLU A 70 6.07 -5.93 -16.09
CA GLU A 70 5.01 -6.94 -16.12
C GLU A 70 3.66 -6.37 -16.55
N ASN A 71 2.79 -7.24 -17.05
CA ASN A 71 1.41 -6.93 -17.40
C ASN A 71 0.48 -6.91 -16.17
N THR A 72 -0.66 -6.25 -16.27
CA THR A 72 -1.78 -6.37 -15.30
C THR A 72 -3.06 -6.89 -15.94
N ASP A 73 -3.11 -6.93 -17.27
CA ASP A 73 -4.30 -7.29 -18.05
C ASP A 73 -4.70 -8.78 -17.93
N GLU A 74 -3.70 -9.65 -17.77
CA GLU A 74 -3.89 -11.12 -17.75
C GLU A 74 -3.28 -11.70 -16.47
N VAL A 75 -3.86 -12.80 -15.99
CA VAL A 75 -3.38 -13.52 -14.80
C VAL A 75 -1.97 -14.08 -15.04
N ALA A 76 -1.77 -14.66 -16.23
CA ALA A 76 -0.49 -15.18 -16.67
C ALA A 76 0.59 -14.09 -16.75
N GLU A 77 1.77 -14.41 -16.21
CA GLU A 77 2.92 -13.53 -16.22
C GLU A 77 3.42 -13.33 -17.66
N ARG A 78 3.38 -12.08 -18.12
CA ARG A 78 3.98 -11.66 -19.38
C ARG A 78 4.93 -10.50 -19.16
N LYS A 79 6.18 -10.71 -19.56
CA LYS A 79 7.23 -9.68 -19.56
C LYS A 79 7.05 -8.79 -20.78
N ILE A 80 6.51 -7.59 -20.57
CA ILE A 80 6.25 -6.60 -21.61
C ILE A 80 7.56 -5.93 -22.06
N GLY A 81 8.45 -5.67 -21.11
CA GLY A 81 9.61 -4.84 -21.34
C GLY A 81 10.63 -4.87 -20.22
N LEU A 82 11.60 -3.98 -20.31
CA LEU A 82 12.71 -3.87 -19.37
C LEU A 82 12.96 -2.37 -19.11
N ILE A 83 13.06 -2.01 -17.84
CA ILE A 83 13.32 -0.64 -17.38
C ILE A 83 14.68 -0.57 -16.67
N GLU A 84 15.44 0.49 -16.97
CA GLU A 84 16.66 0.81 -16.25
C GLU A 84 16.35 1.67 -15.02
N LEU A 85 16.90 1.26 -13.88
CA LEU A 85 16.70 1.85 -12.56
C LEU A 85 17.98 2.53 -12.09
N HIS A 86 17.82 3.73 -11.52
CA HIS A 86 18.94 4.53 -11.07
C HIS A 86 19.67 3.86 -9.88
N PRO A 87 21.00 3.67 -9.95
CA PRO A 87 21.72 2.89 -8.93
C PRO A 87 21.75 3.57 -7.56
N ASP A 88 21.72 4.90 -7.46
CA ASP A 88 21.71 5.58 -6.15
C ASP A 88 20.38 5.41 -5.38
N VAL A 89 19.29 5.02 -6.07
CA VAL A 89 17.97 4.79 -5.45
C VAL A 89 17.73 3.31 -5.20
N PHE A 90 17.98 2.47 -6.21
CA PHE A 90 17.65 1.04 -6.22
C PHE A 90 18.85 0.11 -6.00
N ALA A 91 20.08 0.63 -5.99
CA ALA A 91 21.30 -0.12 -5.68
C ALA A 91 22.13 0.55 -4.57
N ALA A 92 21.46 1.27 -3.67
CA ALA A 92 22.09 1.83 -2.48
C ALA A 92 22.49 0.70 -1.51
N GLN A 93 23.55 0.93 -0.72
CA GLN A 93 23.98 -0.05 0.27
C GLN A 93 22.87 -0.29 1.30
N PRO A 94 22.45 -1.55 1.54
CA PRO A 94 21.38 -1.86 2.47
C PRO A 94 21.80 -1.60 3.91
N ARG A 95 21.22 -0.57 4.53
CA ARG A 95 21.51 -0.10 5.90
C ARG A 95 20.32 -0.38 6.83
N VAL A 96 20.34 -1.58 7.42
CA VAL A 96 19.27 -2.07 8.32
C VAL A 96 19.10 -1.18 9.56
N ASP A 97 20.19 -0.57 10.04
CA ASP A 97 20.19 0.39 11.14
C ASP A 97 19.29 1.60 10.84
N ILE A 98 19.43 2.20 9.66
CA ILE A 98 18.64 3.37 9.25
C ILE A 98 17.20 2.98 8.95
N ILE A 99 16.97 1.78 8.40
CA ILE A 99 15.62 1.25 8.20
C ILE A 99 14.90 1.13 9.56
N GLN A 100 15.54 0.55 10.57
CA GLN A 100 14.98 0.42 11.92
C GLN A 100 14.72 1.79 12.57
N GLU A 101 15.64 2.74 12.48
CA GLU A 101 15.43 4.12 12.98
C GLU A 101 14.20 4.77 12.34
N ASN A 102 14.01 4.61 11.02
CA ASN A 102 12.84 5.14 10.31
C ASN A 102 11.53 4.51 10.77
N VAL A 103 11.51 3.19 10.95
CA VAL A 103 10.34 2.45 11.45
C VAL A 103 9.97 2.90 12.85
N GLU A 104 10.95 3.02 13.74
CA GLU A 104 10.71 3.50 15.10
C GLU A 104 10.22 4.93 15.14
N TRP A 105 10.82 5.81 14.33
CA TRP A 105 10.38 7.18 14.18
C TRP A 105 8.92 7.23 13.72
N GLN A 106 8.56 6.49 12.66
CA GLN A 106 7.19 6.42 12.13
C GLN A 106 6.16 5.86 13.14
N ARG A 107 6.59 4.99 14.07
CA ARG A 107 5.73 4.51 15.16
C ARG A 107 5.57 5.55 16.26
N LYS A 108 6.66 6.19 16.69
CA LYS A 108 6.71 7.08 17.86
C LYS A 108 6.15 8.49 17.57
N TYR A 109 6.37 9.05 16.37
CA TYR A 109 5.98 10.45 16.10
C TYR A 109 4.47 10.70 16.23
N ARG A 110 3.64 9.70 15.92
CA ARG A 110 2.17 9.76 16.03
C ARG A 110 1.62 9.20 17.34
N TYR A 111 2.47 8.62 18.18
CA TYR A 111 2.05 7.93 19.39
C TYR A 111 1.97 8.89 20.58
N VAL A 112 0.81 8.90 21.25
CA VAL A 112 0.58 9.66 22.47
C VAL A 112 0.02 8.71 23.53
N SER A 113 0.71 8.62 24.66
CA SER A 113 0.26 7.79 25.79
C SER A 113 -0.73 8.57 26.65
N MET A 114 -1.95 8.03 26.72
CA MET A 114 -3.04 8.56 27.56
C MET A 114 -3.08 7.92 28.96
N ALA A 115 -2.16 7.00 29.25
CA ALA A 115 -2.14 6.30 30.53
C ALA A 115 -1.89 7.28 31.68
N HIS A 116 -2.80 7.29 32.65
CA HIS A 116 -2.77 8.22 33.77
C HIS A 116 -3.04 7.50 35.08
N THR A 117 -2.14 7.70 36.04
CA THR A 117 -2.34 7.26 37.42
C THR A 117 -2.56 8.45 38.33
N LYS A 118 -3.48 8.28 39.29
CA LYS A 118 -3.76 9.30 40.29
C LYS A 118 -2.65 9.33 41.32
N THR A 119 -2.00 10.47 41.47
CA THR A 119 -1.08 10.72 42.59
C THR A 119 -1.85 10.82 43.90
N ARG A 120 -1.15 10.75 45.03
CA ARG A 120 -1.78 10.91 46.37
C ARG A 120 -2.56 12.23 46.53
N ALA A 121 -2.22 13.26 45.75
CA ALA A 121 -2.90 14.56 45.74
C ALA A 121 -4.25 14.50 45.01
N GLU A 122 -4.33 13.70 43.94
CA GLU A 122 -5.48 13.58 43.03
C GLU A 122 -6.51 12.54 43.49
N VAL A 123 -6.10 11.54 44.28
CA VAL A 123 -7.04 10.59 44.92
C VAL A 123 -7.99 11.36 45.86
N ARG A 124 -9.27 10.99 45.97
CA ARG A 124 -10.27 11.68 46.83
C ARG A 124 -10.04 11.40 48.34
N GLY A 125 -10.46 12.29 49.26
CA GLY A 125 -10.41 12.06 50.74
C GLY A 125 -9.20 12.65 51.51
N GLY A 126 -8.56 11.90 52.42
CA GLY A 126 -7.15 12.11 52.84
C GLY A 126 -6.68 13.42 53.49
N GLY A 127 -7.54 14.42 53.75
CA GLY A 127 -7.14 15.72 54.31
C GLY A 127 -6.94 15.74 55.84
N ARG A 128 -7.52 14.77 56.56
CA ARG A 128 -7.35 14.61 58.02
C ARG A 128 -6.34 13.51 58.33
N LYS A 129 -5.50 13.74 59.33
CA LYS A 129 -4.59 12.70 59.85
C LYS A 129 -5.39 11.52 60.42
N PRO A 130 -5.08 10.26 60.03
CA PRO A 130 -5.85 9.09 60.46
C PRO A 130 -5.93 8.89 61.98
N TRP A 131 -4.80 9.06 62.68
CA TRP A 131 -4.68 8.94 64.14
C TRP A 131 -3.51 9.78 64.69
N PRO A 132 -3.47 10.07 66.01
CA PRO A 132 -2.38 10.79 66.64
C PRO A 132 -1.01 10.12 66.44
N GLN A 133 0.06 10.90 66.49
CA GLN A 133 1.43 10.42 66.22
C GLN A 133 1.93 9.38 67.25
N LYS A 134 1.46 9.47 68.49
CA LYS A 134 1.86 8.65 69.63
C LYS A 134 0.60 8.19 70.39
N GLY A 135 0.73 7.15 71.21
CA GLY A 135 -0.35 6.64 72.08
C GLY A 135 -1.20 5.51 71.49
N GLY A 136 -1.17 5.28 70.17
CA GLY A 136 -2.04 4.29 69.51
C GLY A 136 -1.41 2.92 69.21
N GLY A 137 -0.12 2.69 69.49
CA GLY A 137 0.58 1.41 69.22
C GLY A 137 0.70 0.98 67.74
N ARG A 138 0.19 1.79 66.80
CA ARG A 138 0.19 1.54 65.34
C ARG A 138 1.33 2.26 64.63
N ALA A 139 1.61 1.84 63.39
CA ALA A 139 2.51 2.57 62.49
C ALA A 139 2.06 4.03 62.28
N ARG A 140 3.03 4.92 62.00
CA ARG A 140 2.78 6.36 61.85
C ARG A 140 2.31 6.66 60.43
N HIS A 141 1.10 7.22 60.27
CA HIS A 141 0.60 7.66 58.98
C HIS A 141 0.12 9.12 58.99
N GLY A 142 0.46 9.85 57.93
CA GLY A 142 0.04 11.24 57.75
C GLY A 142 -1.26 11.41 56.98
N SER A 143 -1.60 10.48 56.08
CA SER A 143 -2.80 10.53 55.24
C SER A 143 -3.25 9.13 54.85
N LEU A 144 -4.56 8.91 54.70
CA LEU A 144 -5.13 7.66 54.18
C LEU A 144 -4.82 7.43 52.69
N ARG A 145 -4.45 8.46 51.94
CA ARG A 145 -4.11 8.37 50.50
C ARG A 145 -2.64 7.99 50.25
N SER A 146 -1.92 7.60 51.29
CA SER A 146 -0.52 7.20 51.17
C SER A 146 -0.39 5.99 50.24
N PRO A 147 0.60 5.95 49.33
CA PRO A 147 0.86 4.79 48.46
C PRO A 147 1.04 3.46 49.21
N MET A 148 1.48 3.52 50.47
CA MET A 148 1.63 2.33 51.32
C MET A 148 0.28 1.72 51.75
N LEU A 149 -0.81 2.48 51.64
CA LEU A 149 -2.14 2.07 52.06
C LEU A 149 -2.99 1.64 50.86
N LYS A 150 -3.92 0.71 51.09
CA LYS A 150 -4.89 0.27 50.07
C LYS A 150 -5.75 1.46 49.63
N GLY A 151 -5.86 1.67 48.31
CA GLY A 151 -6.57 2.81 47.74
C GLY A 151 -5.80 4.13 47.81
N GLY A 152 -4.51 4.08 48.19
CA GLY A 152 -3.59 5.20 48.07
C GLY A 152 -3.23 5.55 46.63
N GLY A 153 -2.62 6.72 46.44
CA GLY A 153 -2.13 7.14 45.13
C GLY A 153 -0.86 6.40 44.71
N VAL A 154 -0.59 6.35 43.40
CA VAL A 154 0.64 5.76 42.84
C VAL A 154 1.76 6.80 42.91
N VAL A 155 2.98 6.39 43.31
CA VAL A 155 4.15 7.29 43.38
C VAL A 155 4.76 7.52 42.00
N HIS A 156 5.21 6.45 41.37
CA HIS A 156 5.85 6.47 40.05
C HIS A 156 4.97 5.70 39.08
N GLY A 157 3.92 6.34 38.61
CA GLY A 157 3.04 5.80 37.58
C GLY A 157 3.02 6.71 36.36
N PRO A 158 2.45 6.25 35.24
CA PRO A 158 2.36 7.04 34.03
C PRO A 158 1.55 8.33 34.28
N ARG A 159 2.05 9.41 33.69
CA ARG A 159 1.44 10.74 33.67
C ARG A 159 1.00 11.03 32.23
N SER A 160 -0.22 11.50 32.09
CA SER A 160 -0.84 11.81 30.80
C SER A 160 -1.07 13.32 30.67
N PRO A 161 -0.99 13.88 29.45
CA PRO A 161 -0.57 13.24 28.20
C PRO A 161 0.96 13.21 28.06
N THR A 162 1.53 12.07 27.67
CA THR A 162 2.95 11.95 27.32
C THR A 162 3.11 11.72 25.83
N THR A 163 3.77 12.65 25.15
CA THR A 163 4.09 12.57 23.73
C THR A 163 5.47 11.96 23.54
N HIS A 164 5.61 11.09 22.53
CA HIS A 164 6.89 10.49 22.13
C HIS A 164 7.40 11.08 20.81
N PHE A 165 7.00 12.32 20.52
CA PHE A 165 7.31 12.99 19.28
C PHE A 165 8.77 13.40 19.21
N TYR A 166 9.43 13.04 18.11
CA TYR A 166 10.71 13.59 17.70
C TYR A 166 10.78 13.58 16.17
N MET A 167 11.58 14.47 15.60
CA MET A 167 11.79 14.55 14.15
C MET A 167 13.12 13.89 13.78
N LEU A 168 13.06 12.84 12.97
CA LEU A 168 14.25 12.23 12.41
C LEU A 168 14.88 13.17 11.36
N PRO A 169 16.21 13.36 11.35
CA PRO A 169 16.89 14.17 10.35
C PRO A 169 16.48 13.77 8.94
N PHE A 170 16.28 14.77 8.10
CA PHE A 170 15.67 14.57 6.79
C PHE A 170 16.49 13.61 5.89
N TYR A 171 17.82 13.72 5.91
CA TYR A 171 18.70 12.82 5.14
C TYR A 171 18.58 11.35 5.57
N LYS A 172 18.38 11.07 6.87
CA LYS A 172 18.16 9.71 7.37
C LYS A 172 16.82 9.14 6.88
N ARG A 173 15.81 9.99 6.69
CA ARG A 173 14.52 9.59 6.13
C ARG A 173 14.62 9.17 4.67
N VAL A 174 15.34 9.96 3.87
CA VAL A 174 15.61 9.64 2.46
C VAL A 174 16.44 8.37 2.34
N LEU A 175 17.51 8.26 3.13
CA LEU A 175 18.37 7.07 3.11
C LEU A 175 17.63 5.81 3.56
N GLY A 176 16.65 5.93 4.47
CA GLY A 176 15.76 4.84 4.82
C GLY A 176 14.89 4.38 3.65
N LEU A 177 14.34 5.31 2.87
CA LEU A 177 13.55 4.99 1.68
C LEU A 177 14.40 4.30 0.60
N THR A 178 15.53 4.91 0.21
CA THR A 178 16.42 4.34 -0.83
C THR A 178 16.98 2.98 -0.42
N SER A 179 17.39 2.84 0.86
CA SER A 179 17.86 1.55 1.38
C SER A 179 16.75 0.50 1.37
N THR A 180 15.50 0.86 1.64
CA THR A 180 14.39 -0.13 1.66
C THR A 180 14.03 -0.56 0.24
N LEU A 181 13.98 0.38 -0.72
CA LEU A 181 13.76 0.07 -2.14
C LEU A 181 14.87 -0.83 -2.70
N SER A 182 16.12 -0.53 -2.35
CA SER A 182 17.27 -1.36 -2.75
C SER A 182 17.22 -2.77 -2.15
N VAL A 183 16.77 -2.91 -0.90
CA VAL A 183 16.56 -4.22 -0.26
C VAL A 183 15.45 -5.00 -0.95
N LYS A 184 14.29 -4.38 -1.23
CA LYS A 184 13.17 -5.05 -1.91
C LYS A 184 13.56 -5.52 -3.30
N LEU A 185 14.32 -4.72 -4.06
CA LEU A 185 14.84 -5.14 -5.36
C LEU A 185 15.87 -6.27 -5.22
N ALA A 186 16.77 -6.22 -4.24
CA ALA A 186 17.78 -7.25 -4.04
C ALA A 186 17.22 -8.59 -3.53
N GLN A 187 16.01 -8.58 -2.96
CA GLN A 187 15.28 -9.76 -2.49
C GLN A 187 14.33 -10.33 -3.54
N ASP A 188 14.26 -9.74 -4.74
CA ASP A 188 13.29 -10.06 -5.79
C ASP A 188 11.82 -9.84 -5.37
N ASP A 189 11.58 -9.01 -4.35
CA ASP A 189 10.26 -8.66 -3.83
C ASP A 189 9.64 -7.41 -4.52
N LEU A 190 10.41 -6.78 -5.41
CA LEU A 190 10.01 -5.56 -6.12
C LEU A 190 9.64 -5.88 -7.57
N HIS A 191 8.38 -5.66 -7.92
CA HIS A 191 7.86 -5.85 -9.27
C HIS A 191 7.47 -4.51 -9.89
N ILE A 192 7.69 -4.37 -11.19
CA ILE A 192 7.31 -3.17 -11.93
C ILE A 192 6.24 -3.54 -12.94
N ILE A 193 5.14 -2.81 -12.92
CA ILE A 193 4.01 -2.96 -13.83
C ILE A 193 3.90 -1.75 -14.74
N ASP A 194 3.35 -1.93 -15.94
CA ASP A 194 3.11 -0.82 -16.87
C ASP A 194 2.08 0.16 -16.30
N ASN A 195 0.87 -0.33 -15.99
CA ASN A 195 -0.25 0.45 -15.46
C ASN A 195 -1.02 -0.37 -14.39
N VAL A 196 -1.84 0.29 -13.57
CA VAL A 196 -2.70 -0.38 -12.53
C VAL A 196 -4.09 -0.75 -13.08
N ASP A 197 -4.32 -0.61 -14.38
CA ASP A 197 -5.61 -0.95 -14.97
C ASP A 197 -5.80 -2.48 -14.96
N ILE A 198 -6.94 -2.90 -14.41
CA ILE A 198 -7.38 -4.29 -14.35
C ILE A 198 -8.65 -4.45 -15.21
N PRO A 199 -8.80 -5.52 -16.00
CA PRO A 199 -9.97 -5.73 -16.86
C PRO A 199 -11.29 -5.83 -16.07
N THR A 200 -11.25 -6.44 -14.89
CA THR A 200 -12.43 -6.73 -14.06
C THR A 200 -12.22 -6.24 -12.62
N GLY A 201 -13.25 -5.65 -12.00
CA GLY A 201 -13.22 -5.24 -10.58
C GLY A 201 -13.39 -6.37 -9.58
N ASP A 202 -13.18 -7.63 -9.99
CA ASP A 202 -13.41 -8.81 -9.17
C ASP A 202 -12.17 -9.10 -8.30
N ALA A 203 -12.37 -9.19 -6.99
CA ALA A 203 -11.30 -9.53 -6.05
C ALA A 203 -10.65 -10.90 -6.36
N GLN A 204 -11.41 -11.83 -6.94
CA GLN A 204 -10.90 -13.16 -7.29
C GLN A 204 -9.82 -13.10 -8.38
N PHE A 205 -9.99 -12.22 -9.38
CA PHE A 205 -8.99 -12.02 -10.43
C PHE A 205 -7.64 -11.60 -9.83
N LEU A 206 -7.67 -10.65 -8.89
CA LEU A 206 -6.47 -10.14 -8.23
C LEU A 206 -5.81 -11.22 -7.35
N LYS A 207 -6.60 -12.05 -6.65
CA LYS A 207 -6.07 -13.21 -5.90
C LYS A 207 -5.38 -14.22 -6.81
N ASP A 208 -6.01 -14.56 -7.93
CA ASP A 208 -5.49 -15.54 -8.87
C ASP A 208 -4.19 -15.00 -9.49
N LEU A 209 -4.12 -13.70 -9.80
CA LEU A 209 -2.92 -13.02 -10.30
C LEU A 209 -1.78 -13.08 -9.29
N ILE A 210 -2.04 -12.75 -8.02
CA ILE A 210 -1.04 -12.82 -6.93
C ILE A 210 -0.53 -14.26 -6.76
N ALA A 211 -1.43 -15.24 -6.82
CA ALA A 211 -1.11 -16.65 -6.64
C ALA A 211 -0.28 -17.20 -7.81
N GLU A 212 -0.64 -16.88 -9.06
CA GLU A 212 0.08 -17.34 -10.25
C GLU A 212 1.51 -16.79 -10.30
N ARG A 213 1.68 -15.51 -9.93
CA ARG A 213 2.98 -14.81 -9.94
C ARG A 213 3.81 -15.00 -8.68
N ASN A 214 3.26 -15.68 -7.68
CA ASN A 214 3.90 -15.91 -6.38
C ASN A 214 4.32 -14.61 -5.66
N TRP A 215 3.52 -13.55 -5.73
CA TRP A 215 3.78 -12.26 -5.06
C TRP A 215 3.64 -12.32 -3.52
N GLY A 216 3.59 -13.51 -2.92
CA GLY A 216 3.48 -13.70 -1.49
C GLY A 216 2.10 -13.35 -0.91
N PRO A 217 1.97 -13.36 0.44
CA PRO A 217 0.69 -13.20 1.12
C PRO A 217 0.21 -11.75 1.25
N SER A 218 1.07 -10.75 1.00
CA SER A 218 0.71 -9.34 1.15
C SER A 218 1.42 -8.48 0.11
N VAL A 219 0.66 -7.58 -0.51
CA VAL A 219 1.09 -6.81 -1.68
C VAL A 219 0.80 -5.34 -1.47
N LEU A 220 1.78 -4.49 -1.75
CA LEU A 220 1.62 -3.04 -1.78
C LEU A 220 1.77 -2.53 -3.21
N ILE A 221 0.68 -2.02 -3.79
CA ILE A 221 0.67 -1.46 -5.14
C ILE A 221 0.80 0.06 -5.04
N VAL A 222 1.75 0.62 -5.81
CA VAL A 222 2.05 2.04 -5.81
C VAL A 222 1.95 2.65 -7.20
N ASP A 223 1.20 3.74 -7.30
CA ASP A 223 1.04 4.51 -8.53
C ASP A 223 1.46 5.97 -8.36
N GLU A 224 1.69 6.70 -9.46
CA GLU A 224 2.00 8.13 -9.42
C GLU A 224 0.81 8.94 -8.89
N ASP A 225 -0.36 8.69 -9.48
CA ASP A 225 -1.58 9.46 -9.27
C ASP A 225 -2.29 9.13 -7.96
N HIS A 226 -3.08 10.12 -7.50
CA HIS A 226 -3.96 9.96 -6.34
C HIS A 226 -5.26 9.23 -6.69
N MET A 227 -5.66 9.27 -7.96
CA MET A 227 -6.92 8.72 -8.43
C MET A 227 -6.67 7.40 -9.12
N PHE A 228 -7.02 6.32 -8.43
CA PHE A 228 -6.91 4.97 -8.96
C PHE A 228 -8.14 4.62 -9.82
N PRO A 229 -7.98 3.71 -10.81
CA PRO A 229 -9.10 3.22 -11.59
C PRO A 229 -10.13 2.50 -10.71
N ALA A 230 -11.41 2.53 -11.09
CA ALA A 230 -12.48 1.99 -10.26
C ALA A 230 -12.34 0.48 -10.00
N ASN A 231 -11.90 -0.26 -11.02
CA ASN A 231 -11.77 -1.72 -10.96
C ASN A 231 -10.76 -2.17 -9.91
N ILE A 232 -9.56 -1.55 -9.87
CA ILE A 232 -8.54 -1.91 -8.87
C ILE A 232 -9.03 -1.55 -7.46
N CYS A 233 -9.65 -0.39 -7.28
CA CYS A 233 -10.16 0.03 -5.97
C CYS A 233 -11.15 -1.00 -5.42
N GLN A 234 -12.13 -1.40 -6.24
CA GLN A 234 -13.13 -2.39 -5.86
C GLN A 234 -12.49 -3.75 -5.55
N ALA A 235 -11.55 -4.21 -6.38
CA ALA A 235 -10.87 -5.48 -6.17
C ALA A 235 -9.98 -5.47 -4.92
N SER A 236 -9.30 -4.36 -4.62
CA SER A 236 -8.42 -4.23 -3.46
C SER A 236 -9.17 -4.03 -2.14
N ASP A 237 -10.30 -3.30 -2.15
CA ASP A 237 -11.06 -3.02 -0.92
C ASP A 237 -11.60 -4.29 -0.27
N ASP A 238 -11.96 -5.29 -1.08
CA ASP A 238 -12.36 -6.62 -0.62
C ASP A 238 -11.19 -7.42 -0.03
N LEU A 239 -9.94 -7.04 -0.33
CA LEU A 239 -8.71 -7.75 0.04
C LEU A 239 -7.87 -6.96 1.04
N GLY A 240 -8.07 -7.19 2.35
CA GLY A 240 -7.34 -6.47 3.39
C GLY A 240 -5.80 -6.60 3.41
N TYR A 241 -5.21 -7.51 2.64
CA TYR A 241 -3.76 -7.71 2.51
C TYR A 241 -3.15 -7.09 1.23
N VAL A 242 -3.98 -6.57 0.33
CA VAL A 242 -3.56 -5.81 -0.85
C VAL A 242 -3.89 -4.36 -0.60
N ASN A 243 -2.87 -3.50 -0.54
CA ASN A 243 -3.09 -2.08 -0.29
C ASN A 243 -2.64 -1.25 -1.49
N LEU A 244 -3.43 -0.24 -1.84
CA LEU A 244 -3.07 0.78 -2.83
C LEU A 244 -2.51 2.00 -2.12
N MET A 245 -1.42 2.55 -2.63
CA MET A 245 -0.84 3.79 -2.12
C MET A 245 -0.30 4.65 -3.26
N PRO A 246 -0.50 5.97 -3.23
CA PRO A 246 0.15 6.81 -4.22
C PRO A 246 1.63 7.08 -3.85
N SER A 247 2.45 7.37 -4.84
CA SER A 247 3.92 7.43 -4.77
C SER A 247 4.44 8.45 -3.75
N PHE A 248 3.81 9.62 -3.63
CA PHE A 248 4.21 10.65 -2.65
C PHE A 248 3.93 10.24 -1.20
N SER A 249 3.09 9.24 -0.96
CA SER A 249 2.74 8.75 0.38
C SER A 249 3.58 7.55 0.82
N LEU A 250 4.47 7.06 -0.05
CA LEU A 250 5.31 5.89 0.20
C LEU A 250 6.15 6.06 1.46
N ASN A 251 6.18 5.01 2.28
CA ASN A 251 6.86 5.04 3.56
C ASN A 251 7.53 3.69 3.88
N VAL A 252 8.62 3.74 4.66
CA VAL A 252 9.40 2.56 5.07
C VAL A 252 8.56 1.53 5.81
N TYR A 253 7.69 1.94 6.74
CA TYR A 253 6.85 1.03 7.52
C TYR A 253 5.90 0.20 6.64
N SER A 254 5.24 0.81 5.66
CA SER A 254 4.34 0.16 4.72
C SER A 254 5.10 -0.79 3.80
N MET A 255 6.27 -0.39 3.30
CA MET A 255 7.11 -1.27 2.46
C MET A 255 7.57 -2.52 3.20
N LEU A 256 7.87 -2.43 4.50
CA LEU A 256 8.25 -3.60 5.30
C LEU A 256 7.08 -4.41 5.83
N LYS A 257 5.88 -3.80 5.92
CA LYS A 257 4.67 -4.50 6.34
C LYS A 257 4.21 -5.51 5.27
N HIS A 258 4.47 -5.20 4.00
CA HIS A 258 4.09 -6.05 2.88
C HIS A 258 5.30 -6.81 2.35
N ASP A 259 5.05 -8.02 1.88
CA ASP A 259 6.10 -8.91 1.36
C ASP A 259 6.50 -8.47 -0.04
N THR A 260 5.56 -8.11 -0.90
CA THR A 260 5.87 -7.58 -2.23
C THR A 260 5.49 -6.11 -2.39
N LEU A 261 6.33 -5.41 -3.15
CA LEU A 261 6.13 -4.03 -3.56
C LEU A 261 5.97 -3.99 -5.08
N VAL A 262 4.82 -3.52 -5.54
CA VAL A 262 4.51 -3.38 -6.96
C VAL A 262 4.47 -1.89 -7.29
N LEU A 263 5.32 -1.44 -8.23
CA LEU A 263 5.39 -0.04 -8.65
C LEU A 263 4.96 0.10 -10.11
N THR A 264 4.18 1.13 -10.45
CA THR A 264 4.01 1.50 -11.86
C THR A 264 5.27 2.13 -12.43
N VAL A 265 5.45 2.05 -13.75
CA VAL A 265 6.52 2.77 -14.47
C VAL A 265 6.48 4.27 -14.15
N ALA A 266 5.27 4.84 -14.06
CA ALA A 266 5.05 6.24 -13.67
C ALA A 266 5.54 6.52 -12.24
N ALA A 267 5.15 5.67 -11.28
CA ALA A 267 5.59 5.78 -9.89
C ALA A 267 7.12 5.69 -9.75
N VAL A 268 7.77 4.78 -10.50
CA VAL A 268 9.25 4.64 -10.49
C VAL A 268 9.91 5.95 -10.91
N LYS A 269 9.49 6.53 -12.04
CA LYS A 269 10.04 7.81 -12.54
C LYS A 269 9.84 8.94 -11.54
N HIS A 270 8.64 9.05 -10.96
CA HIS A 270 8.35 10.07 -9.96
C HIS A 270 9.19 9.88 -8.69
N LEU A 271 9.35 8.66 -8.20
CA LEU A 271 10.19 8.37 -7.02
C LEU A 271 11.66 8.68 -7.29
N GLU A 272 12.20 8.29 -8.43
CA GLU A 272 13.59 8.58 -8.83
C GLU A 272 13.83 10.09 -8.88
N GLN A 273 12.97 10.83 -9.58
CA GLN A 273 13.08 12.29 -9.67
C GLN A 273 13.13 12.95 -8.29
N ARG A 274 12.23 12.54 -7.38
CA ARG A 274 12.10 13.16 -6.04
C ARG A 274 13.25 12.78 -5.11
N LEU A 275 13.68 11.52 -5.14
CA LEU A 275 14.77 11.03 -4.30
C LEU A 275 16.12 11.58 -4.78
N LEU A 276 16.37 11.62 -6.09
CA LEU A 276 17.60 12.17 -6.66
C LEU A 276 17.74 13.67 -6.40
N TYR A 277 16.68 14.45 -6.67
CA TYR A 277 16.65 15.88 -6.33
C TYR A 277 17.10 16.13 -4.89
N GLN A 278 16.69 15.24 -3.99
CA GLN A 278 16.89 15.41 -2.58
C GLN A 278 18.25 14.87 -2.07
N LEU A 279 18.84 13.89 -2.74
CA LEU A 279 20.21 13.44 -2.49
C LEU A 279 21.23 14.48 -2.94
N HIS A 280 20.99 15.13 -4.09
CA HIS A 280 21.89 16.12 -4.69
C HIS A 280 21.61 17.57 -4.27
N ARG A 281 20.77 17.75 -3.26
CA ARG A 281 20.32 19.06 -2.78
C ARG A 281 21.43 19.80 -2.02
N ASN A 282 21.88 20.94 -2.56
CA ASN A 282 22.93 21.76 -1.92
C ASN A 282 22.42 22.66 -0.76
N ASP A 283 21.15 23.07 -0.77
CA ASP A 283 20.54 23.96 0.23
C ASP A 283 19.97 23.21 1.46
N ALA A 284 20.27 21.92 1.62
CA ALA A 284 19.70 21.06 2.65
C ALA A 284 19.95 21.60 4.09
N ALA A 285 21.16 22.12 4.35
CA ALA A 285 21.51 22.69 5.65
C ALA A 285 20.67 23.95 5.97
N SER A 286 20.52 24.85 4.99
CA SER A 286 19.72 26.07 5.14
C SER A 286 18.24 25.75 5.40
N LYS A 287 17.67 24.80 4.65
CA LYS A 287 16.26 24.41 4.84
C LYS A 287 16.02 23.61 6.12
N GLY A 288 16.98 22.79 6.52
CA GLY A 288 16.93 22.03 7.77
C GLY A 288 17.03 22.91 9.03
N GLY A 289 17.75 24.04 8.94
CA GLY A 289 17.96 24.96 10.06
C GLY A 289 16.66 25.47 10.69
N LYS A 290 15.62 25.75 9.89
CA LYS A 290 14.31 26.21 10.38
C LYS A 290 13.61 25.17 11.28
N PHE A 291 13.95 23.90 11.13
CA PHE A 291 13.32 22.79 11.84
C PHE A 291 14.19 22.21 12.97
N LYS A 292 15.36 22.79 13.23
CA LYS A 292 16.07 22.59 14.49
C LYS A 292 15.25 23.29 15.57
N LEU A 293 14.28 22.57 16.14
CA LEU A 293 13.78 22.91 17.47
C LEU A 293 14.98 22.92 18.40
N ASP A 294 15.07 23.93 19.27
CA ASP A 294 16.02 23.96 20.38
C ASP A 294 15.73 22.74 21.27
N GLN A 295 16.26 21.60 20.89
CA GLN A 295 16.32 20.41 21.71
C GLN A 295 17.40 20.68 22.76
N VAL A 296 16.99 21.43 23.79
CA VAL A 296 17.66 21.52 25.08
C VAL A 296 17.54 20.18 25.79
#